data_AF-X0VNZ9-F1
#
_entry.id   AF-X0VNZ9-F1
#
_cell.length_a   1.000
_cell.length_b   1.000
_cell.length_c   1.000
_cell.angle_alpha   90.00
_cell.angle_beta   90.00
_cell.angle_gamma   90.00
#
_symmetry.space_group_name_H-M   'P 1'
#
loop_
_entity.id
_entity.type
_entity.pdbx_description
1 polymer ?
#
loop_
_entity_poly.entity_id
_entity_poly.type
_entity_poly.pdbx_seq_one_letter_code
_entity_poly.pdbx_strand_id
1 'polypeptide(L)'
;LPATFLADDIIRLLFGVQYGNAAGALRIYIWAGVFVFLGVASGQYLVAENYTRISFFRTFIGCIVNVILNIILIPRYGINGAAIATVVSYLVATFFIVFIPKTNRQVVLMLKSLNLLETMNSKMKI
;
A
#
# COMPACT_ATOMS: atom_id res chain seq x y z
N LEU A 1 -3.46 -9.77 -8.57
CA LEU A 1 -3.89 -11.19 -8.66
C LEU A 1 -3.07 -11.96 -9.69
N PRO A 2 -3.13 -11.71 -11.02
CA PRO A 2 -2.34 -12.47 -11.99
C PRO A 2 -0.83 -12.35 -11.75
N ALA A 3 -0.35 -11.14 -11.42
CA ALA A 3 1.06 -10.90 -11.12
C ALA A 3 1.59 -11.71 -9.91
N THR A 4 0.74 -12.09 -8.95
CA THR A 4 1.16 -12.89 -7.79
C THR A 4 1.42 -14.34 -8.18
N PHE A 5 0.56 -14.90 -9.03
CA PHE A 5 0.72 -16.26 -9.54
C PHE A 5 1.89 -16.34 -10.53
N LEU A 6 2.03 -15.35 -11.39
CA LEU A 6 3.08 -15.26 -12.41
C LEU A 6 4.43 -14.76 -11.87
N ALA A 7 4.57 -14.50 -10.57
CA ALA A 7 5.78 -13.88 -10.03
C ALA A 7 7.06 -14.71 -10.29
N ASP A 8 6.98 -16.04 -10.18
CA ASP A 8 8.14 -16.91 -10.47
C ASP A 8 8.52 -16.84 -11.95
N ASP A 9 7.54 -16.86 -12.86
CA ASP A 9 7.76 -16.80 -14.31
C ASP A 9 8.32 -15.43 -14.72
N ILE A 10 7.77 -14.35 -14.16
CA ILE A 10 8.24 -12.97 -14.39
C ILE A 10 9.70 -12.83 -13.96
N ILE A 11 10.05 -13.30 -12.76
CA ILE A 11 11.43 -13.20 -12.26
C ILE A 11 12.37 -14.05 -13.10
N ARG A 12 11.99 -15.27 -13.45
CA ARG A 12 12.81 -16.14 -14.29
C ARG A 12 13.00 -15.58 -15.70
N LEU A 13 11.97 -14.98 -16.29
CA LEU A 13 12.03 -14.39 -17.62
C LEU A 13 12.92 -13.13 -17.65
N LEU A 14 12.79 -12.26 -16.64
CA LEU A 14 13.48 -10.96 -16.63
C LEU A 14 14.91 -11.04 -16.07
N PHE A 15 15.13 -11.87 -15.05
CA PHE A 15 16.38 -11.90 -14.28
C PHE A 15 17.08 -13.26 -14.32
N GLY A 16 16.40 -14.32 -14.76
CA GLY A 16 16.94 -15.67 -14.80
C GLY A 16 16.77 -16.46 -13.50
N VAL A 17 17.14 -17.74 -13.54
CA VAL A 17 16.90 -18.71 -12.45
C VAL A 17 17.65 -18.35 -11.16
N GLN A 18 18.79 -17.67 -11.27
CA GLN A 18 19.64 -17.25 -10.14
C GLN A 18 18.91 -16.30 -9.17
N TYR A 19 17.88 -15.60 -9.64
CA TYR A 19 17.08 -14.66 -8.84
C TYR A 19 15.78 -15.26 -8.32
N GLY A 20 15.58 -16.58 -8.34
CA GLY A 20 14.36 -17.23 -7.88
C GLY A 20 13.90 -16.82 -6.48
N ASN A 21 14.84 -16.50 -5.58
CA ASN A 21 14.55 -16.00 -4.23
C ASN A 21 13.82 -14.64 -4.21
N ALA A 22 13.92 -13.82 -5.27
CA ALA A 22 13.23 -12.53 -5.38
C ALA A 22 11.73 -12.67 -5.72
N ALA A 23 11.30 -13.82 -6.23
CA ALA A 23 9.89 -14.04 -6.58
C ALA A 23 8.99 -14.04 -5.35
N GLY A 24 9.47 -14.54 -4.20
CA GLY A 24 8.76 -14.42 -2.93
C GLY A 24 8.52 -12.97 -2.53
N ALA A 25 9.53 -12.11 -2.65
CA ALA A 25 9.42 -10.69 -2.33
C ALA A 25 8.44 -9.99 -3.28
N LEU A 26 8.49 -10.31 -4.57
CA LEU A 26 7.56 -9.76 -5.57
C LEU A 26 6.11 -10.13 -5.25
N ARG A 27 5.85 -11.39 -4.90
CA ARG A 27 4.51 -11.88 -4.50
C ARG A 27 3.91 -11.07 -3.36
N ILE A 28 4.73 -10.80 -2.34
CA ILE A 28 4.34 -10.01 -1.18
C ILE A 28 4.14 -8.55 -1.58
N TYR A 29 5.10 -7.97 -2.30
CA TYR A 29 5.13 -6.56 -2.65
C TYR A 29 3.94 -6.13 -3.53
N ILE A 30 3.41 -7.01 -4.38
CA ILE A 30 2.22 -6.73 -5.20
C ILE A 30 1.03 -6.25 -4.36
N TRP A 31 0.89 -6.74 -3.12
CA TRP A 31 -0.19 -6.32 -2.22
C TRP A 31 -0.02 -4.88 -1.70
N ALA A 32 1.20 -4.33 -1.72
CA ALA A 32 1.42 -2.91 -1.42
C ALA A 32 0.65 -2.01 -2.41
N GLY A 33 0.47 -2.46 -3.66
CA GLY A 33 -0.23 -1.71 -4.71
C GLY A 33 -1.61 -1.21 -4.28
N VAL A 34 -2.39 -2.04 -3.56
CA VAL A 34 -3.73 -1.66 -3.06
C VAL A 34 -3.64 -0.42 -2.17
N PHE A 35 -2.71 -0.44 -1.21
CA PHE A 35 -2.52 0.66 -0.26
C PHE A 35 -1.85 1.88 -0.90
N VAL A 36 -0.97 1.68 -1.88
CA VAL A 36 -0.33 2.75 -2.64
C VAL A 36 -1.37 3.55 -3.44
N PHE A 37 -2.23 2.88 -4.21
CA PHE A 37 -3.25 3.59 -5.00
C PHE A 37 -4.25 4.35 -4.11
N LEU A 38 -4.69 3.71 -3.02
CA LEU A 38 -5.49 4.38 -2.00
C LEU A 38 -4.75 5.58 -1.40
N GLY A 39 -3.47 5.43 -1.07
CA GLY A 39 -2.63 6.48 -0.52
C GLY A 39 -2.42 7.67 -1.47
N VAL A 40 -2.26 7.42 -2.77
CA VAL A 40 -2.13 8.45 -3.81
C VAL A 40 -3.41 9.24 -3.94
N ALA A 41 -4.56 8.59 -4.12
CA ALA A 41 -5.86 9.25 -4.19
C ALA A 41 -6.15 10.04 -2.90
N SER A 42 -5.83 9.43 -1.76
CA SER A 42 -5.95 10.04 -0.45
C SER A 42 -5.07 11.27 -0.29
N GLY A 43 -3.85 11.27 -0.86
CA GLY A 43 -2.94 12.41 -0.81
C GLY A 43 -3.47 13.60 -1.60
N GLN A 44 -3.98 13.35 -2.80
CA GLN A 44 -4.59 14.39 -3.64
C GLN A 44 -5.80 15.04 -2.94
N TYR A 45 -6.65 14.23 -2.30
CA TYR A 45 -7.76 14.75 -1.49
C TYR A 45 -7.28 15.69 -0.37
N LEU A 46 -6.27 15.27 0.40
CA LEU A 46 -5.74 16.09 1.50
C LEU A 46 -5.16 17.42 1.00
N VAL A 47 -4.48 17.42 -0.14
CA VAL A 47 -3.94 18.66 -0.73
C VAL A 47 -5.07 19.58 -1.17
N ALA A 48 -6.10 19.05 -1.83
CA ALA A 48 -7.26 19.83 -2.26
C ALA A 48 -8.02 20.49 -1.09
N GLU A 49 -8.09 19.80 0.06
CA GLU A 49 -8.73 20.29 1.29
C GLU A 49 -7.79 21.12 2.19
N ASN A 50 -6.60 21.52 1.71
CA ASN A 50 -5.58 22.26 2.46
C ASN A 50 -5.04 21.54 3.72
N TYR A 51 -5.09 20.22 3.74
CA TYR A 51 -4.60 19.34 4.80
C TYR A 51 -3.19 18.79 4.57
N THR A 52 -2.32 19.56 3.90
CA THR A 52 -0.95 19.13 3.55
C THR A 52 -0.12 18.69 4.77
N ARG A 53 -0.30 19.31 5.94
CA ARG A 53 0.36 18.87 7.18
C ARG A 53 -0.02 17.44 7.59
N ILE A 54 -1.30 17.07 7.43
CA ILE A 54 -1.75 15.70 7.71
C ILE A 54 -1.09 14.72 6.73
N SER A 55 -0.99 15.09 5.45
CA SER A 55 -0.31 14.28 4.44
C SER A 55 1.18 14.12 4.76
N PHE A 56 1.84 15.13 5.32
CA PHE A 56 3.23 15.02 5.76
C PHE A 56 3.37 14.04 6.93
N PHE A 57 2.60 14.24 8.01
CA PHE A 57 2.70 13.39 9.21
C PHE A 57 2.40 11.92 8.92
N ARG A 58 1.39 11.60 8.08
CA ARG A 58 1.11 10.20 7.76
C ARG A 58 2.27 9.53 7.00
N THR A 59 2.90 10.25 6.06
CA THR A 59 4.04 9.73 5.28
C THR A 59 5.25 9.56 6.17
N PHE A 60 5.47 10.51 7.09
CA PHE A 60 6.53 10.44 8.08
C PHE A 60 6.38 9.22 9.01
N ILE A 61 5.18 8.96 9.52
CA ILE A 61 4.89 7.77 10.33
C ILE A 61 5.09 6.49 9.52
N GLY A 62 4.62 6.45 8.27
CA GLY A 62 4.87 5.32 7.37
C GLY A 62 6.35 5.04 7.17
N CYS A 63 7.16 6.09 6.97
CA CYS A 63 8.61 6.00 6.85
C CYS A 63 9.26 5.43 8.12
N ILE A 64 8.87 5.93 9.30
CA ILE A 64 9.37 5.40 10.59
C ILE A 64 9.03 3.91 10.73
N VAL A 65 7.79 3.53 10.46
CA VAL A 65 7.37 2.11 10.49
C VAL A 65 8.19 1.28 9.50
N ASN A 66 8.47 1.81 8.31
CA ASN A 66 9.28 1.14 7.30
C ASN A 66 10.70 0.86 7.78
N VAL A 67 11.37 1.87 8.33
CA VAL A 67 12.74 1.74 8.85
C VAL A 67 12.77 0.75 10.01
N ILE A 68 11.86 0.88 10.98
CA ILE A 68 11.79 -0.02 12.14
C ILE A 68 11.55 -1.47 11.69
N LEU A 69 10.57 -1.70 10.82
CA LEU A 69 10.26 -3.04 10.33
C LEU A 69 11.39 -3.62 9.48
N ASN A 70 12.08 -2.81 8.67
CA ASN A 70 13.23 -3.26 7.91
C ASN A 70 14.36 -3.74 8.83
N ILE A 71 14.68 -2.99 9.89
CA ILE A 71 15.71 -3.38 10.87
C ILE A 71 15.35 -4.71 11.55
N ILE A 72 14.07 -4.97 11.82
CA ILE A 72 13.61 -6.18 12.51
C ILE A 72 13.47 -7.38 11.56
N LEU A 73 12.90 -7.18 10.37
CA LEU A 73 12.48 -8.25 9.46
C LEU A 73 13.57 -8.67 8.49
N ILE A 74 14.44 -7.77 8.03
CA ILE A 74 15.49 -8.11 7.06
C ILE A 74 16.46 -9.17 7.64
N PRO A 75 16.95 -9.07 8.89
CA PRO A 75 17.84 -10.09 9.44
C PRO A 75 17.21 -11.47 9.54
N ARG A 76 15.88 -11.56 9.65
CA ARG A 76 15.15 -12.83 9.85
C ARG A 76 14.62 -13.42 8.54
N TYR A 77 14.21 -12.57 7.59
CA TYR A 77 13.47 -12.97 6.38
C TYR A 77 14.11 -12.46 5.09
N GLY A 78 15.25 -11.77 5.16
CA GLY A 78 15.95 -11.21 4.00
C GLY A 78 15.07 -10.27 3.18
N ILE A 79 15.09 -10.46 1.85
CA ILE A 79 14.32 -9.64 0.90
C ILE A 79 12.80 -9.74 1.10
N ASN A 80 12.30 -10.89 1.56
CA ASN A 80 10.88 -11.04 1.88
C ASN A 80 10.50 -10.15 3.08
N GLY A 81 11.40 -10.02 4.05
CA GLY A 81 11.23 -9.11 5.19
C GLY A 81 11.08 -7.65 4.76
N ALA A 82 11.90 -7.20 3.80
CA ALA A 82 11.79 -5.85 3.24
C ALA A 82 10.47 -5.62 2.49
N ALA A 83 10.00 -6.63 1.75
CA ALA A 83 8.70 -6.57 1.08
C ALA A 83 7.54 -6.45 2.08
N ILE A 84 7.54 -7.26 3.15
CA ILE A 84 6.53 -7.20 4.21
C ILE A 84 6.56 -5.84 4.90
N ALA A 85 7.75 -5.35 5.29
CA ALA A 85 7.93 -4.05 5.92
C ALA A 85 7.28 -2.95 5.07
N THR A 86 7.47 -2.99 3.75
CA THR A 86 6.92 -2.00 2.82
C THR A 86 5.39 -2.07 2.72
N VAL A 87 4.82 -3.26 2.59
CA VAL A 87 3.36 -3.44 2.55
C VAL A 87 2.71 -2.88 3.82
N VAL A 88 3.25 -3.23 4.99
CA VAL A 88 2.73 -2.77 6.29
C VAL A 88 2.89 -1.25 6.43
N SER A 89 4.01 -0.69 5.97
CA SER A 89 4.25 0.76 6.03
C SER A 89 3.27 1.56 5.20
N TYR A 90 2.95 1.09 3.98
CA TYR A 90 1.92 1.72 3.15
C TYR A 90 0.54 1.58 3.76
N LEU A 91 0.21 0.43 4.35
CA LEU A 91 -1.05 0.24 5.07
C LEU A 91 -1.16 1.27 6.21
N VAL A 92 -0.15 1.39 7.06
CA VAL A 92 -0.14 2.34 8.18
C VAL A 92 -0.24 3.78 7.68
N ALA A 93 0.57 4.18 6.69
CA ALA A 93 0.55 5.53 6.14
C ALA A 93 -0.82 5.90 5.55
N THR A 94 -1.44 4.96 4.82
CA THR A 94 -2.72 5.19 4.14
C THR A 94 -3.89 5.23 5.13
N PHE A 95 -3.89 4.38 6.17
CA PHE A 95 -4.98 4.33 7.16
C PHE A 95 -4.77 5.20 8.40
N PHE A 96 -3.63 5.86 8.54
CA PHE A 96 -3.39 6.81 9.64
C PHE A 96 -4.46 7.93 9.72
N ILE A 97 -5.05 8.31 8.58
CA ILE A 97 -6.12 9.32 8.51
C ILE A 97 -7.40 8.93 9.28
N VAL A 98 -7.58 7.64 9.62
CA VAL A 98 -8.72 7.17 10.42
C VAL A 98 -8.73 7.78 11.82
N PHE A 99 -7.55 8.11 12.35
CA PHE A 99 -7.40 8.73 13.67
C PHE A 99 -7.64 10.24 13.66
N ILE A 100 -7.91 10.84 12.51
CA ILE A 100 -8.08 12.28 12.37
C ILE A 100 -9.55 12.59 12.02
N PRO A 101 -10.34 13.17 12.96
CA PRO A 101 -11.77 13.41 12.74
C PRO A 101 -12.09 14.26 11.51
N LYS A 102 -11.18 15.19 11.15
CA LYS A 102 -11.33 16.07 9.98
C LYS A 102 -11.35 15.32 8.65
N THR A 103 -10.83 14.08 8.61
CA THR A 103 -10.74 13.25 7.40
C THR A 103 -11.75 12.11 7.38
N ASN A 104 -12.75 12.09 8.28
CA ASN A 104 -13.76 11.03 8.34
C ASN A 104 -14.51 10.82 7.02
N ARG A 105 -14.85 11.91 6.30
CA ARG A 105 -15.50 11.82 4.98
C ARG A 105 -14.63 11.04 3.98
N GLN A 106 -13.33 11.31 3.97
CA GLN A 106 -12.37 10.65 3.11
C GLN A 106 -12.22 9.17 3.44
N VAL A 107 -12.19 8.82 4.74
CA VAL A 107 -12.14 7.41 5.19
C VAL A 107 -13.34 6.63 4.66
N VAL A 108 -14.56 7.18 4.76
CA VAL A 108 -15.76 6.55 4.23
C VAL A 108 -15.66 6.35 2.71
N LEU A 109 -15.14 7.33 1.97
CA LEU A 109 -14.94 7.21 0.53
C LEU A 109 -13.93 6.11 0.17
N MET A 110 -12.83 6.00 0.93
CA MET A 110 -11.82 4.95 0.73
C MET A 110 -12.36 3.56 1.06
N LEU A 111 -13.21 3.42 2.07
CA LEU A 111 -13.85 2.14 2.40
C LEU A 111 -14.89 1.75 1.34
N LYS A 112 -15.68 2.72 0.85
CA LYS A 112 -16.64 2.49 -0.23
C LYS A 112 -15.97 2.11 -1.55
N SER A 113 -14.80 2.67 -1.86
CA SER A 113 -14.08 2.33 -3.10
C SER A 113 -13.49 0.91 -3.09
N LEU A 114 -13.27 0.32 -1.91
CA LEU A 114 -12.90 -1.08 -1.76
C LEU A 114 -14.09 -2.02 -2.01
N ASN A 115 -15.31 -1.57 -1.72
CA ASN A 115 -16.54 -2.28 -2.06
C ASN A 115 -16.91 -2.05 -3.53
N LEU A 116 -16.47 -2.97 -4.40
CA LEU A 116 -16.73 -2.91 -5.85
C LEU A 116 -18.24 -2.79 -6.17
N LEU A 117 -19.09 -3.49 -5.42
CA LEU A 117 -20.54 -3.51 -5.59
C LEU A 117 -21.20 -2.16 -5.30
N GLU A 118 -20.77 -1.45 -4.25
CA GLU A 118 -21.28 -0.11 -3.94
C GLU A 118 -20.83 0.91 -4.99
N THR A 119 -19.59 0.78 -5.47
CA THR A 119 -19.02 1.65 -6.50
C THR A 119 -19.79 1.52 -7.83
N MET A 120 -20.20 0.31 -8.21
CA MET A 120 -21.02 0.08 -9.41
C MET A 120 -22.43 0.63 -9.26
N ASN A 121 -23.08 0.43 -8.10
CA ASN A 121 -24.43 0.96 -7.84
C ASN A 121 -24.47 2.49 -7.75
N SER A 122 -23.38 3.15 -7.33
CA SER A 122 -23.27 4.61 -7.32
C SER A 122 -23.26 5.23 -8.71
N LYS A 123 -22.76 4.52 -9.74
CA LYS A 123 -22.71 5.02 -11.12
C LYS A 123 -24.04 4.90 -11.86
N MET A 124 -24.92 3.98 -11.45
CA MET A 124 -26.25 3.80 -12.05
C MET A 124 -27.32 4.77 -11.53
N LYS A 125 -26.98 5.64 -10.57
CA LYS A 125 -27.88 6.67 -10.02
C LYS A 125 -27.68 8.06 -10.64
N ILE A 126 -26.87 8.16 -11.69
CA ILE A 126 -26.65 9.37 -12.51
C ILE A 126 -27.37 9.13 -13.84
#